data_AF-A0A8H6GSJ5-F1
#
_entry.id   AF-A0A8H6GSJ5-F1
#
_cell.length_a   1.000
_cell.length_b   1.000
_cell.length_c   1.000
_cell.angle_alpha   90.00
_cell.angle_beta   90.00
_cell.angle_gamma   90.00
#
_symmetry.space_group_name_H-M   'P 1'
#
loop_
_entity.id
_entity.type
_entity.pdbx_description
1 polymer ?
#
loop_
_entity_poly.entity_id
_entity_poly.type
_entity_poly.pdbx_seq_one_letter_code
_entity_poly.pdbx_strand_id
1 'polypeptide(L)'
;MTLFRSIFIPVFIALAAIALFQHRIKDTATSTFEFLGTLTPLTFDKANTQYKEHHLYATEMSVTRAVRKVFLAVEQSEGAGARVRRSIGTPQLRNFSPFLMLDHFSVKPGAGFPDHPHRGQETITYLLEGGMDHEDFAGNRGTLSAGDLQFMTAGKGIVHAEMPRQNEDGSANVGLQLWVDLPKDLKACEPRYRDLRGSEIPIAKVDDDKVTVKVISGQSHGIDSVKDLAYTPVWFLDIEIRPGGKITQPLPANWNAFAYTLEGDVIVGKDDQRRVVEQYHNIVFEPQGDVVHFEVDAGASKPARLALIAGIPLDQPVIQYGPFVLTSKEDVAKALFDYQTHSNGFERAENWQSEIGKSMMD
;
A
#
# COMPACT_ATOMS: atom_id res chain seq x y z
N MET A 1 -31.41 -48.83 -53.29
CA MET A 1 -30.88 -47.53 -53.77
C MET A 1 -31.17 -46.42 -52.76
N THR A 2 -30.88 -46.66 -51.48
CA THR A 2 -31.35 -45.83 -50.34
C THR A 2 -30.41 -45.91 -49.13
N LEU A 3 -29.10 -46.16 -49.34
CA LEU A 3 -28.09 -46.06 -48.27
C LEU A 3 -26.87 -45.20 -48.64
N PHE A 4 -26.73 -44.75 -49.88
CA PHE A 4 -25.61 -43.92 -50.33
C PHE A 4 -25.84 -42.41 -50.24
N ARG A 5 -27.05 -41.96 -49.85
CA ARG A 5 -27.41 -40.54 -49.75
C ARG A 5 -27.38 -39.95 -48.33
N SER A 6 -27.17 -40.77 -47.29
CA SER A 6 -27.34 -40.32 -45.90
C SER A 6 -26.06 -39.83 -45.18
N ILE A 7 -24.88 -39.97 -45.80
CA ILE A 7 -23.59 -39.57 -45.19
C ILE A 7 -22.95 -38.37 -45.91
N PHE A 8 -23.22 -38.18 -47.20
CA PHE A 8 -22.60 -37.11 -47.98
C PHE A 8 -23.14 -35.70 -47.67
N ILE A 9 -24.41 -35.57 -47.30
CA ILE A 9 -25.02 -34.28 -46.97
C ILE A 9 -24.44 -33.66 -45.68
N PRO A 10 -24.33 -34.37 -44.55
CA PRO A 10 -23.75 -33.80 -43.33
C PRO A 10 -22.24 -33.49 -43.46
N VAL A 11 -21.48 -34.27 -44.23
CA VAL A 11 -20.04 -34.00 -44.47
C VAL A 11 -19.83 -32.75 -45.32
N PHE A 12 -20.68 -32.52 -46.34
CA PHE A 12 -20.62 -31.30 -47.14
C PHE A 12 -20.98 -30.05 -46.34
N ILE A 13 -21.96 -30.14 -45.42
CA ILE A 13 -22.33 -29.02 -44.54
C ILE A 13 -21.20 -28.70 -43.55
N ALA A 14 -20.53 -29.72 -42.99
CA ALA A 14 -19.39 -29.52 -42.08
C ALA A 14 -18.18 -28.89 -42.80
N LEU A 15 -17.86 -29.34 -44.02
CA LEU A 15 -16.77 -28.77 -44.81
C LEU A 15 -17.08 -27.35 -45.29
N ALA A 16 -18.34 -27.05 -45.64
CA ALA A 16 -18.78 -25.69 -45.96
C ALA A 16 -18.72 -24.76 -44.74
N ALA A 17 -19.08 -25.24 -43.54
CA ALA A 17 -18.98 -24.48 -42.31
C ALA A 17 -17.52 -24.19 -41.90
N ILE A 18 -16.61 -25.14 -42.09
CA ILE A 18 -15.17 -24.95 -41.86
C ILE A 18 -14.59 -23.96 -42.87
N ALA A 19 -14.96 -24.06 -44.15
CA ALA A 19 -14.52 -23.13 -45.19
C ALA A 19 -15.03 -21.70 -44.93
N LEU A 20 -16.30 -21.55 -44.53
CA LEU A 20 -16.89 -20.26 -44.14
C LEU A 20 -16.25 -19.69 -42.87
N PHE A 21 -15.92 -20.54 -41.89
CA PHE A 21 -15.22 -20.13 -40.67
C PHE A 21 -13.78 -19.69 -40.97
N GLN A 22 -13.05 -20.43 -41.81
CA GLN A 22 -11.71 -20.05 -42.26
C GLN A 22 -11.70 -18.78 -43.11
N HIS A 23 -12.72 -18.57 -43.95
CA HIS A 23 -12.87 -17.32 -44.70
C HIS A 23 -13.18 -16.14 -43.75
N ARG A 24 -14.04 -16.34 -42.74
CA ARG A 24 -14.31 -15.32 -41.71
C ARG A 24 -13.06 -14.98 -40.90
N ILE A 25 -12.22 -15.96 -40.56
CA ILE A 25 -10.95 -15.71 -39.86
C ILE A 25 -9.97 -14.96 -40.77
N LYS A 26 -9.89 -15.28 -42.06
CA LYS A 26 -9.04 -14.54 -43.01
C LYS A 26 -9.54 -13.11 -43.20
N ASP A 27 -10.84 -12.89 -43.33
CA ASP A 27 -11.38 -11.53 -43.48
C ASP A 27 -11.22 -10.72 -42.19
N THR A 28 -11.35 -11.36 -41.03
CA THR A 28 -11.08 -10.73 -39.71
C THR A 28 -9.59 -10.42 -39.56
N ALA A 29 -8.70 -11.35 -39.92
CA ALA A 29 -7.24 -11.18 -39.84
C ALA A 29 -6.70 -10.15 -40.84
N THR A 30 -7.32 -10.01 -42.01
CA THR A 30 -6.94 -9.01 -43.01
C THR A 30 -7.45 -7.63 -42.59
N SER A 31 -8.66 -7.55 -42.01
CA SER A 31 -9.18 -6.30 -41.44
C SER A 31 -8.40 -5.81 -40.20
N THR A 32 -7.86 -6.72 -39.38
CA THR A 32 -7.00 -6.35 -38.25
C THR A 32 -5.60 -5.94 -38.70
N PHE A 33 -5.04 -6.53 -39.76
CA PHE A 33 -3.74 -6.13 -40.30
C PHE A 33 -3.78 -4.78 -41.05
N GLU A 34 -4.85 -4.46 -41.76
CA GLU A 34 -5.01 -3.13 -42.39
C GLU A 34 -5.29 -2.04 -41.35
N PHE A 35 -5.92 -2.36 -40.21
CA PHE A 35 -6.10 -1.42 -39.09
C PHE A 35 -4.80 -1.17 -38.30
N LEU A 36 -3.87 -2.12 -38.29
CA LEU A 36 -2.56 -1.99 -37.64
C LEU A 36 -1.55 -1.15 -38.46
N GLY A 37 -1.80 -0.91 -39.75
CA GLY A 37 -0.91 -0.18 -40.65
C GLY A 37 -1.05 1.35 -40.66
N THR A 38 -2.08 1.91 -40.04
CA THR A 38 -2.39 3.36 -40.04
C THR A 38 -2.43 4.00 -38.66
N LEU A 39 -2.00 3.30 -37.61
CA LEU A 39 -1.85 3.91 -36.29
C LEU A 39 -0.54 4.70 -36.26
N THR A 40 -0.64 6.00 -36.60
CA THR A 40 0.26 7.01 -36.04
C THR A 40 0.38 6.76 -34.53
N PRO A 41 1.59 6.88 -33.92
CA PRO A 41 1.73 6.66 -32.50
C PRO A 41 0.78 7.63 -31.80
N LEU A 42 -0.27 7.08 -31.19
CA LEU A 42 -1.03 7.78 -30.18
C LEU A 42 -0.02 8.04 -29.07
N THR A 43 0.54 9.25 -29.09
CA THR A 43 1.04 9.88 -27.88
C THR A 43 -0.10 9.79 -26.89
N PHE A 44 -0.01 8.83 -25.98
CA PHE A 44 -0.80 8.83 -24.77
C PHE A 44 -0.50 10.17 -24.12
N ASP A 45 -1.41 11.12 -24.28
CA ASP A 45 -1.53 12.21 -23.33
C ASP A 45 -1.75 11.51 -22.00
N LYS A 46 -0.67 11.42 -21.22
CA LYS A 46 -0.77 11.20 -19.79
C LYS A 46 -1.82 12.23 -19.37
N ALA A 47 -3.00 11.77 -18.98
CA ALA A 47 -3.80 12.48 -17.99
C ALA A 47 -3.03 12.41 -16.67
N ASN A 48 -1.83 13.00 -16.70
CA ASN A 48 -1.13 13.54 -15.58
C ASN A 48 -2.05 14.70 -15.21
N THR A 49 -2.99 14.47 -14.29
CA THR A 49 -3.23 15.50 -13.28
C THR A 49 -1.89 15.67 -12.57
N GLN A 50 -1.01 16.41 -13.24
CA GLN A 50 0.20 16.95 -12.70
C GLN A 50 -0.32 17.88 -11.62
N TYR A 51 -0.47 17.35 -10.40
CA TYR A 51 -0.52 18.18 -9.22
C TYR A 51 0.72 19.04 -9.35
N LYS A 52 0.53 20.30 -9.77
CA LYS A 52 1.57 21.31 -9.68
C LYS A 52 1.78 21.47 -8.18
N GLU A 53 2.69 20.66 -7.65
CA GLU A 53 3.07 20.68 -6.24
C GLU A 53 3.72 22.02 -5.97
N HIS A 54 2.90 22.98 -5.58
CA HIS A 54 3.38 24.10 -4.80
C HIS A 54 3.73 23.54 -3.42
N HIS A 55 4.85 23.98 -2.88
CA HIS A 55 5.15 23.66 -1.49
C HIS A 55 4.01 24.15 -0.61
N LEU A 56 3.50 23.27 0.24
CA LEU A 56 2.46 23.64 1.20
C LEU A 56 3.16 24.25 2.41
N TYR A 57 2.75 25.47 2.75
CA TYR A 57 3.25 26.19 3.91
C TYR A 57 2.10 26.51 4.86
N ALA A 58 2.37 26.38 6.15
CA ALA A 58 1.47 26.90 7.16
C ALA A 58 1.53 28.43 7.13
N THR A 59 0.38 29.07 7.27
CA THR A 59 0.24 30.53 7.35
C THR A 59 -0.56 30.90 8.61
N GLU A 60 -0.59 32.18 8.97
CA GLU A 60 -1.45 32.65 10.07
C GLU A 60 -2.94 32.38 9.83
N MET A 61 -3.35 32.22 8.57
CA MET A 61 -4.72 31.94 8.16
C MET A 61 -5.02 30.43 8.04
N SER A 62 -4.03 29.55 8.24
CA SER A 62 -4.23 28.11 8.10
C SER A 62 -5.17 27.57 9.18
N VAL A 63 -6.15 26.77 8.75
CA VAL A 63 -7.15 26.18 9.63
C VAL A 63 -6.67 24.83 10.15
N THR A 64 -6.72 24.63 11.47
CA THR A 64 -6.39 23.34 12.09
C THR A 64 -7.42 22.27 11.74
N ARG A 65 -6.96 21.10 11.32
CA ARG A 65 -7.83 19.92 11.21
C ARG A 65 -8.26 19.43 12.59
N ALA A 66 -9.56 19.29 12.79
CA ALA A 66 -10.10 18.74 14.02
C ALA A 66 -9.75 17.25 14.17
N VAL A 67 -9.53 16.80 15.41
CA VAL A 67 -9.38 15.38 15.71
C VAL A 67 -10.75 14.73 15.69
N ARG A 68 -10.99 13.86 14.71
CA ARG A 68 -12.23 13.09 14.56
C ARG A 68 -12.31 11.98 15.59
N LYS A 69 -11.21 11.24 15.78
CA LYS A 69 -11.18 10.06 16.65
C LYS A 69 -9.77 9.78 17.15
N VAL A 70 -9.66 9.34 18.39
CA VAL A 70 -8.43 8.77 18.96
C VAL A 70 -8.76 7.42 19.55
N PHE A 71 -7.96 6.40 19.24
CA PHE A 71 -8.15 5.06 19.80
C PHE A 71 -6.87 4.23 19.84
N LEU A 72 -6.78 3.36 20.84
CA LEU A 72 -5.65 2.46 21.04
C LEU A 72 -5.63 1.35 19.98
N ALA A 73 -4.47 1.13 19.37
CA ALA A 73 -4.19 -0.05 18.57
C ALA A 73 -3.85 -1.23 19.50
N VAL A 74 -4.82 -2.14 19.63
CA VAL A 74 -4.69 -3.31 20.51
C VAL A 74 -3.83 -4.36 19.81
N GLU A 75 -2.98 -5.02 20.60
CA GLU A 75 -2.11 -6.08 20.10
C GLU A 75 -2.90 -7.38 19.84
N GLN A 76 -2.60 -8.03 18.73
CA GLN A 76 -3.18 -9.29 18.29
C GLN A 76 -2.13 -10.16 17.58
N SER A 77 -2.44 -11.45 17.44
CA SER A 77 -1.59 -12.38 16.67
C SER A 77 -1.94 -12.34 15.19
N GLU A 78 -0.94 -12.47 14.33
CA GLU A 78 -1.06 -12.58 12.86
C GLU A 78 0.00 -13.53 12.32
N GLY A 79 -0.15 -13.95 11.06
CA GLY A 79 0.81 -14.82 10.37
C GLY A 79 1.13 -16.09 11.17
N ALA A 80 2.41 -16.45 11.21
CA ALA A 80 2.91 -17.57 11.99
C ALA A 80 3.69 -17.04 13.20
N GLY A 81 2.99 -16.88 14.35
CA GLY A 81 3.61 -16.46 15.62
C GLY A 81 3.95 -14.97 15.73
N ALA A 82 3.60 -14.15 14.73
CA ALA A 82 3.84 -12.72 14.74
C ALA A 82 2.83 -11.98 15.63
N ARG A 83 3.25 -10.84 16.18
CA ARG A 83 2.41 -9.94 16.99
C ARG A 83 2.34 -8.58 16.31
N VAL A 84 1.12 -8.05 16.19
CA VAL A 84 0.87 -6.75 15.58
C VAL A 84 -0.10 -5.94 16.42
N ARG A 85 0.06 -4.62 16.43
CA ARG A 85 -0.95 -3.68 16.93
C ARG A 85 -1.69 -3.10 15.73
N ARG A 86 -2.94 -3.52 15.54
CA ARG A 86 -3.76 -3.09 14.40
C ARG A 86 -4.55 -1.84 14.76
N SER A 87 -4.44 -0.81 13.94
CA SER A 87 -5.25 0.42 14.09
C SER A 87 -6.38 0.50 13.06
N ILE A 88 -6.04 0.72 11.79
CA ILE A 88 -6.96 0.61 10.65
C ILE A 88 -7.14 -0.88 10.32
N GLY A 89 -8.35 -1.29 9.97
CA GLY A 89 -8.71 -2.70 9.77
C GLY A 89 -9.41 -3.33 10.98
N THR A 90 -9.66 -2.54 12.04
CA THR A 90 -10.39 -2.99 13.24
C THR A 90 -11.88 -2.62 13.16
N PRO A 91 -12.76 -3.18 14.02
CA PRO A 91 -14.15 -2.71 14.12
C PRO A 91 -14.28 -1.22 14.43
N GLN A 92 -13.27 -0.61 15.05
CA GLN A 92 -13.26 0.82 15.37
C GLN A 92 -13.03 1.70 14.13
N LEU A 93 -12.31 1.19 13.13
CA LEU A 93 -12.01 1.85 11.86
C LEU A 93 -11.70 0.79 10.81
N ARG A 94 -12.76 0.22 10.20
CA ARG A 94 -12.64 -0.94 9.30
C ARG A 94 -11.76 -0.67 8.08
N ASN A 95 -11.85 0.54 7.55
CA ASN A 95 -10.94 1.12 6.58
C ASN A 95 -11.05 2.64 6.69
N PHE A 96 -10.12 3.36 6.08
CA PHE A 96 -10.09 4.81 6.02
C PHE A 96 -9.48 5.23 4.68
N SER A 97 -10.29 5.21 3.62
CA SER A 97 -9.85 5.39 2.22
C SER A 97 -8.78 6.49 2.06
N PRO A 98 -7.64 6.20 1.40
CA PRO A 98 -7.32 4.96 0.68
C PRO A 98 -6.74 3.85 1.58
N PHE A 99 -6.67 4.04 2.89
CA PHE A 99 -5.99 3.10 3.80
C PHE A 99 -6.89 1.94 4.20
N LEU A 100 -6.38 0.73 4.05
CA LEU A 100 -7.11 -0.52 4.30
C LEU A 100 -6.74 -1.12 5.65
N MET A 101 -5.47 -1.01 6.02
CA MET A 101 -4.92 -1.60 7.24
C MET A 101 -3.66 -0.84 7.65
N LEU A 102 -3.43 -0.70 8.95
CA LEU A 102 -2.14 -0.30 9.50
C LEU A 102 -1.82 -1.17 10.70
N ASP A 103 -0.74 -1.94 10.59
CA ASP A 103 -0.18 -2.76 11.64
C ASP A 103 1.17 -2.20 12.09
N HIS A 104 1.36 -2.04 13.40
CA HIS A 104 2.67 -1.91 14.02
C HIS A 104 3.11 -3.29 14.50
N PHE A 105 4.04 -3.90 13.76
CA PHE A 105 4.50 -5.25 14.02
C PHE A 105 5.71 -5.29 14.95
N SER A 106 5.80 -6.34 15.75
CA SER A 106 6.98 -6.73 16.50
C SER A 106 7.15 -8.23 16.34
N VAL A 107 8.11 -8.64 15.51
CA VAL A 107 8.27 -10.03 15.06
C VAL A 107 9.64 -10.56 15.44
N LYS A 108 9.65 -11.59 16.29
CA LYS A 108 10.89 -12.28 16.68
C LYS A 108 11.30 -13.31 15.62
N PRO A 109 12.59 -13.62 15.51
CA PRO A 109 13.05 -14.78 14.75
C PRO A 109 12.31 -16.06 15.16
N GLY A 110 11.96 -16.90 14.17
CA GLY A 110 11.09 -18.06 14.36
C GLY A 110 9.58 -17.76 14.32
N ALA A 111 9.21 -16.51 14.05
CA ALA A 111 7.88 -16.10 13.63
C ALA A 111 7.99 -15.35 12.29
N GLY A 112 6.86 -15.04 11.64
CA GLY A 112 6.87 -14.23 10.42
C GLY A 112 5.59 -14.33 9.60
N PHE A 113 5.69 -13.90 8.35
CA PHE A 113 4.63 -13.96 7.37
C PHE A 113 5.11 -14.83 6.20
N PRO A 114 4.92 -16.17 6.27
CA PRO A 114 5.30 -17.07 5.19
C PRO A 114 4.43 -16.82 3.94
N ASP A 115 4.65 -17.60 2.88
CA ASP A 115 4.01 -17.46 1.58
C ASP A 115 2.51 -17.16 1.66
N HIS A 116 2.13 -15.95 1.25
CA HIS A 116 0.75 -15.49 1.25
C HIS A 116 0.46 -14.58 0.06
N PRO A 117 -0.79 -14.56 -0.45
CA PRO A 117 -1.13 -13.78 -1.62
C PRO A 117 -1.56 -12.34 -1.27
N HIS A 118 -1.58 -11.44 -2.25
CA HIS A 118 -2.32 -10.16 -2.27
C HIS A 118 -2.88 -9.86 -3.66
N ARG A 119 -3.97 -9.09 -3.77
CA ARG A 119 -4.52 -8.58 -5.05
C ARG A 119 -5.36 -7.32 -4.86
N GLY A 120 -5.02 -6.27 -5.63
CA GLY A 120 -5.81 -5.04 -5.72
C GLY A 120 -5.39 -3.91 -4.76
N GLN A 121 -4.27 -4.05 -4.05
CA GLN A 121 -3.72 -3.07 -3.12
C GLN A 121 -2.21 -2.86 -3.31
N GLU A 122 -1.67 -1.84 -2.65
CA GLU A 122 -0.25 -1.69 -2.37
C GLU A 122 0.01 -1.99 -0.89
N THR A 123 1.16 -2.58 -0.58
CA THR A 123 1.65 -2.72 0.78
C THR A 123 2.92 -1.89 0.94
N ILE A 124 2.99 -1.12 2.02
CA ILE A 124 4.14 -0.29 2.36
C ILE A 124 4.68 -0.79 3.70
N THR A 125 5.85 -1.40 3.66
CA THR A 125 6.59 -1.88 4.82
C THR A 125 7.61 -0.82 5.20
N TYR A 126 7.57 -0.30 6.43
CA TYR A 126 8.58 0.61 6.97
C TYR A 126 9.25 -0.01 8.19
N LEU A 127 10.54 -0.32 8.07
CA LEU A 127 11.27 -0.99 9.16
C LEU A 127 11.85 0.03 10.13
N LEU A 128 11.50 -0.07 11.41
CA LEU A 128 11.95 0.82 12.47
C LEU A 128 13.20 0.28 13.16
N GLU A 129 13.23 -1.03 13.43
CA GLU A 129 14.33 -1.72 14.11
C GLU A 129 14.59 -3.09 13.50
N GLY A 130 15.87 -3.48 13.46
CA GLY A 130 16.32 -4.79 12.98
C GLY A 130 16.37 -4.95 11.45
N GLY A 131 16.04 -6.13 10.96
CA GLY A 131 16.04 -6.52 9.55
C GLY A 131 14.86 -7.43 9.17
N MET A 132 14.29 -7.25 7.97
CA MET A 132 13.26 -8.12 7.39
C MET A 132 13.68 -8.55 5.99
N ASP A 133 13.71 -9.85 5.75
CA ASP A 133 13.91 -10.43 4.42
C ASP A 133 12.55 -10.59 3.71
N HIS A 134 12.52 -10.33 2.41
CA HIS A 134 11.33 -10.53 1.59
C HIS A 134 11.69 -11.30 0.31
N GLU A 135 10.74 -12.11 -0.18
CA GLU A 135 10.87 -12.90 -1.40
C GLU A 135 9.50 -13.10 -2.05
N ASP A 136 9.41 -13.01 -3.37
CA ASP A 136 8.17 -13.22 -4.12
C ASP A 136 8.30 -14.23 -5.27
N PHE A 137 7.15 -14.62 -5.80
CA PHE A 137 7.04 -15.53 -6.95
C PHE A 137 7.42 -14.92 -8.30
N ALA A 138 7.73 -13.62 -8.34
CA ALA A 138 8.17 -12.90 -9.52
C ALA A 138 9.71 -12.87 -9.61
N GLY A 139 10.39 -13.34 -8.57
CA GLY A 139 11.84 -13.41 -8.44
C GLY A 139 12.44 -12.24 -7.67
N ASN A 140 11.64 -11.28 -7.20
CA ASN A 140 12.14 -10.19 -6.38
C ASN A 140 12.46 -10.72 -4.97
N ARG A 141 13.62 -10.31 -4.46
CA ARG A 141 14.07 -10.64 -3.11
C ARG A 141 14.97 -9.55 -2.58
N GLY A 142 15.00 -9.38 -1.27
CA GLY A 142 15.84 -8.36 -0.65
C GLY A 142 15.73 -8.37 0.86
N THR A 143 16.49 -7.46 1.47
CA THR A 143 16.50 -7.22 2.91
C THR A 143 16.23 -5.75 3.15
N LEU A 144 15.22 -5.47 3.97
CA LEU A 144 14.99 -4.17 4.58
C LEU A 144 15.80 -4.10 5.88
N SER A 145 16.55 -3.02 6.03
CA SER A 145 17.22 -2.66 7.29
C SER A 145 16.48 -1.53 7.99
N ALA A 146 16.76 -1.29 9.26
CA ALA A 146 16.16 -0.16 10.00
C ALA A 146 16.27 1.16 9.22
N GLY A 147 15.14 1.81 9.00
CA GLY A 147 15.00 3.02 8.20
C GLY A 147 14.59 2.79 6.74
N ASP A 148 14.72 1.57 6.21
CA ASP A 148 14.32 1.23 4.85
C ASP A 148 12.81 1.04 4.71
N LEU A 149 12.33 1.27 3.49
CA LEU A 149 10.97 0.99 3.09
C LEU A 149 10.90 0.08 1.87
N GLN A 150 9.83 -0.70 1.82
CA GLN A 150 9.37 -1.37 0.61
C GLN A 150 7.99 -0.85 0.24
N PHE A 151 7.81 -0.47 -1.02
CA PHE A 151 6.52 -0.22 -1.64
C PHE A 151 6.26 -1.35 -2.64
N MET A 152 5.33 -2.24 -2.32
CA MET A 152 4.90 -3.33 -3.17
C MET A 152 3.51 -3.05 -3.72
N THR A 153 3.40 -2.91 -5.04
CA THR A 153 2.11 -2.91 -5.73
C THR A 153 1.74 -4.38 -6.02
N ALA A 154 0.66 -4.89 -5.42
CA ALA A 154 0.20 -6.26 -5.68
C ALA A 154 -0.52 -6.39 -7.04
N GLY A 155 -1.25 -5.36 -7.45
CA GLY A 155 -1.94 -5.31 -8.75
C GLY A 155 -2.81 -6.55 -8.97
N LYS A 156 -2.65 -7.19 -10.14
CA LYS A 156 -3.39 -8.41 -10.53
C LYS A 156 -3.08 -9.65 -9.68
N GLY A 157 -2.06 -9.63 -8.82
CA GLY A 157 -1.76 -10.75 -7.94
C GLY A 157 -0.27 -10.89 -7.65
N ILE A 158 0.05 -11.10 -6.38
CA ILE A 158 1.39 -11.49 -5.94
C ILE A 158 1.31 -12.54 -4.84
N VAL A 159 2.28 -13.46 -4.79
CA VAL A 159 2.54 -14.30 -3.62
C VAL A 159 3.95 -14.00 -3.13
N HIS A 160 4.09 -13.72 -1.84
CA HIS A 160 5.36 -13.36 -1.23
C HIS A 160 5.45 -13.82 0.23
N ALA A 161 6.66 -13.78 0.77
CA ALA A 161 6.97 -13.98 2.18
C ALA A 161 7.73 -12.76 2.74
N GLU A 162 7.53 -12.48 4.02
CA GLU A 162 8.21 -11.44 4.79
C GLU A 162 8.65 -12.02 6.14
N MET A 163 9.96 -12.23 6.30
CA MET A 163 10.53 -13.00 7.41
C MET A 163 11.58 -12.18 8.19
N PRO A 164 11.53 -12.17 9.53
CA PRO A 164 12.48 -11.44 10.36
C PRO A 164 13.88 -12.03 10.29
N ARG A 165 14.90 -11.17 10.24
CA ARG A 165 16.29 -11.59 10.48
C ARG A 165 16.57 -11.78 11.95
N GLN A 166 17.59 -12.57 12.23
CA GLN A 166 18.14 -12.73 13.57
C GLN A 166 18.90 -11.47 13.99
N ASN A 167 18.40 -10.76 14.99
CA ASN A 167 19.15 -9.71 15.67
C ASN A 167 20.17 -10.34 16.64
N GLU A 168 21.32 -9.69 16.81
CA GLU A 168 22.43 -10.20 17.65
C GLU A 168 22.03 -10.44 19.11
N ASP A 169 21.15 -9.58 19.64
CA ASP A 169 20.62 -9.65 21.01
C ASP A 169 19.33 -10.47 21.13
N GLY A 170 18.84 -11.04 20.02
CA GLY A 170 17.59 -11.80 19.97
C GLY A 170 16.32 -10.93 20.10
N SER A 171 16.44 -9.61 19.98
CA SER A 171 15.31 -8.70 19.95
C SER A 171 14.39 -8.95 18.75
N ALA A 172 13.15 -8.45 18.86
CA ALA A 172 12.21 -8.48 17.75
C ALA A 172 12.54 -7.43 16.69
N ASN A 173 12.15 -7.68 15.45
CA ASN A 173 12.16 -6.70 14.37
C ASN A 173 10.86 -5.91 14.44
N VAL A 174 10.96 -4.59 14.38
CA VAL A 174 9.84 -3.67 14.63
C VAL A 174 9.62 -2.80 13.41
N GLY A 175 8.36 -2.62 13.01
CA GLY A 175 8.03 -1.82 11.84
C GLY A 175 6.54 -1.56 11.66
N LEU A 176 6.21 -0.88 10.58
CA LEU A 176 4.84 -0.59 10.15
C LEU A 176 4.54 -1.33 8.84
N GLN A 177 3.35 -1.94 8.75
CA GLN A 177 2.75 -2.43 7.52
C GLN A 177 1.51 -1.59 7.23
N LEU A 178 1.53 -0.80 6.14
CA LEU A 178 0.39 -0.02 5.67
C LEU A 178 -0.14 -0.62 4.38
N TRP A 179 -1.44 -0.93 4.32
CA TRP A 179 -2.10 -1.29 3.07
C TRP A 179 -2.85 -0.09 2.50
N VAL A 180 -2.60 0.18 1.23
CA VAL A 180 -3.19 1.29 0.47
C VAL A 180 -3.98 0.73 -0.70
N ASP A 181 -5.23 1.12 -0.81
CA ASP A 181 -6.11 0.69 -1.89
C ASP A 181 -5.62 1.24 -3.23
N LEU A 182 -5.66 0.41 -4.28
CA LEU A 182 -5.42 0.87 -5.65
C LEU A 182 -6.72 1.44 -6.24
N PRO A 183 -6.66 2.52 -7.04
CA PRO A 183 -7.75 2.94 -7.89
C PRO A 183 -8.25 1.77 -8.73
N LYS A 184 -9.56 1.69 -8.94
CA LYS A 184 -10.22 0.60 -9.67
C LYS A 184 -9.49 0.21 -10.96
N ASP A 185 -9.08 1.20 -11.76
CA ASP A 185 -8.44 0.98 -13.06
C ASP A 185 -6.99 0.48 -12.96
N LEU A 186 -6.38 0.56 -11.78
CA LEU A 186 -5.02 0.06 -11.50
C LEU A 186 -5.02 -1.26 -10.73
N LYS A 187 -6.17 -1.76 -10.26
CA LYS A 187 -6.25 -3.03 -9.51
C LYS A 187 -5.79 -4.26 -10.29
N ALA A 188 -5.71 -4.18 -11.62
CA ALA A 188 -5.24 -5.25 -12.50
C ALA A 188 -3.86 -4.96 -13.14
N CYS A 189 -3.11 -3.96 -12.65
CA CYS A 189 -1.77 -3.69 -13.14
C CYS A 189 -0.80 -4.83 -12.82
N GLU A 190 0.36 -4.85 -13.50
CA GLU A 190 1.43 -5.78 -13.13
C GLU A 190 1.98 -5.45 -11.74
N PRO A 191 2.33 -6.48 -10.93
CA PRO A 191 2.99 -6.26 -9.67
C PRO A 191 4.30 -5.50 -9.83
N ARG A 192 4.64 -4.64 -8.87
CA ARG A 192 5.84 -3.80 -8.91
C ARG A 192 6.43 -3.64 -7.51
N TYR A 193 7.75 -3.59 -7.41
CA TYR A 193 8.48 -3.25 -6.19
C TYR A 193 9.24 -1.94 -6.34
N ARG A 194 9.28 -1.18 -5.25
CA ARG A 194 10.19 -0.07 -5.08
C ARG A 194 10.71 -0.06 -3.64
N ASP A 195 11.96 -0.46 -3.47
CA ASP A 195 12.67 -0.24 -2.22
C ASP A 195 13.18 1.21 -2.17
N LEU A 196 13.12 1.80 -0.98
CA LEU A 196 13.67 3.11 -0.65
C LEU A 196 14.58 2.94 0.57
N ARG A 197 15.87 3.20 0.41
CA ARG A 197 16.82 3.10 1.51
C ARG A 197 16.65 4.27 2.47
N GLY A 198 16.83 4.02 3.76
CA GLY A 198 16.73 5.06 4.78
C GLY A 198 17.66 6.25 4.53
N SER A 199 18.83 6.01 3.92
CA SER A 199 19.81 7.03 3.53
C SER A 199 19.37 7.92 2.36
N GLU A 200 18.38 7.50 1.58
CA GLU A 200 17.82 8.28 0.47
C GLU A 200 16.71 9.23 0.96
N ILE A 201 16.23 9.08 2.19
CA ILE A 201 15.08 9.84 2.71
C ILE A 201 15.52 11.24 3.16
N PRO A 202 14.99 12.31 2.55
CA PRO A 202 15.28 13.67 2.97
C PRO A 202 14.77 13.97 4.38
N ILE A 203 15.50 14.81 5.10
CA ILE A 203 15.18 15.18 6.48
C ILE A 203 14.92 16.69 6.56
N ALA A 204 13.75 17.07 7.07
CA ALA A 204 13.46 18.43 7.50
C ALA A 204 13.73 18.58 9.01
N LYS A 205 14.35 19.70 9.40
CA LYS A 205 14.56 20.09 10.79
C LYS A 205 13.72 21.33 11.09
N VAL A 206 12.99 21.29 12.20
CA VAL A 206 11.98 22.30 12.56
C VAL A 206 12.12 22.66 14.04
N ASP A 207 11.75 23.89 14.40
CA ASP A 207 11.76 24.42 15.77
C ASP A 207 13.13 24.27 16.46
N ASP A 208 14.16 24.91 15.86
CA ASP A 208 15.55 24.86 16.34
C ASP A 208 16.06 23.41 16.53
N ASP A 209 15.84 22.58 15.51
CA ASP A 209 16.14 21.15 15.46
C ASP A 209 15.38 20.27 16.46
N LYS A 210 14.47 20.81 17.29
CA LYS A 210 13.71 20.01 18.27
C LYS A 210 12.78 19.02 17.59
N VAL A 211 12.39 19.28 16.35
CA VAL A 211 11.61 18.36 15.52
C VAL A 211 12.42 17.90 14.32
N THR A 212 12.43 16.59 14.10
CA THR A 212 13.01 15.95 12.92
C THR A 212 11.91 15.26 12.14
N VAL A 213 11.79 15.56 10.85
CA VAL A 213 10.83 14.91 9.95
C VAL A 213 11.58 14.19 8.85
N LYS A 214 11.46 12.86 8.77
CA LYS A 214 11.85 12.10 7.59
C LYS A 214 10.70 12.15 6.59
N VAL A 215 10.97 12.73 5.42
CA VAL A 215 9.98 12.96 4.37
C VAL A 215 9.96 11.74 3.43
N ILE A 216 9.35 10.64 3.89
CA ILE A 216 9.29 9.37 3.14
C ILE A 216 8.53 9.56 1.82
N SER A 217 7.34 10.14 1.89
CA SER A 217 6.58 10.54 0.71
C SER A 217 5.80 11.84 0.97
N GLY A 218 5.74 12.72 -0.03
CA GLY A 218 5.12 14.04 0.08
C GLY A 218 6.13 15.15 0.37
N GLN A 219 5.78 16.07 1.25
CA GLN A 219 6.65 17.20 1.61
C GLN A 219 6.46 17.68 3.05
N SER A 220 7.50 18.28 3.60
CA SER A 220 7.47 18.95 4.89
C SER A 220 8.44 20.14 4.90
N HIS A 221 7.95 21.32 5.27
CA HIS A 221 8.77 22.52 5.51
C HIS A 221 9.74 22.86 4.35
N GLY A 222 9.25 22.78 3.11
CA GLY A 222 10.02 23.07 1.90
C GLY A 222 10.95 21.94 1.41
N ILE A 223 10.91 20.78 2.05
CA ILE A 223 11.63 19.57 1.64
C ILE A 223 10.63 18.58 1.01
N ASP A 224 10.89 18.18 -0.23
CA ASP A 224 10.14 17.13 -0.94
C ASP A 224 10.78 15.76 -0.72
N SER A 225 9.96 14.71 -0.80
CA SER A 225 10.41 13.33 -0.84
C SER A 225 10.99 12.92 -2.20
N VAL A 226 11.54 11.71 -2.25
CA VAL A 226 11.72 10.97 -3.51
C VAL A 226 10.34 10.75 -4.15
N LYS A 227 10.26 10.84 -5.49
CA LYS A 227 9.00 10.72 -6.26
C LYS A 227 8.78 9.30 -6.79
N ASP A 228 7.55 9.05 -7.27
CA ASP A 228 7.13 7.84 -7.99
C ASP A 228 7.23 6.52 -7.19
N LEU A 229 7.05 6.60 -5.86
CA LEU A 229 7.12 5.45 -4.94
C LEU A 229 5.89 4.53 -5.01
N ALA A 230 4.70 5.08 -5.17
CA ALA A 230 3.42 4.38 -5.14
C ALA A 230 2.50 4.86 -6.27
N TYR A 231 1.53 4.03 -6.68
CA TYR A 231 0.51 4.45 -7.65
C TYR A 231 -0.57 5.31 -7.01
N THR A 232 -1.01 4.95 -5.80
CA THR A 232 -1.94 5.78 -5.04
C THR A 232 -1.17 6.90 -4.34
N PRO A 233 -1.51 8.19 -4.57
CA PRO A 233 -0.85 9.29 -3.88
C PRO A 233 -1.00 9.18 -2.36
N VAL A 234 0.13 9.02 -1.68
CA VAL A 234 0.23 8.92 -0.22
C VAL A 234 1.38 9.78 0.26
N TRP A 235 1.13 10.55 1.31
CA TRP A 235 2.13 11.19 2.13
C TRP A 235 2.38 10.33 3.37
N PHE A 236 3.64 10.13 3.69
CA PHE A 236 4.10 9.39 4.86
C PHE A 236 5.27 10.18 5.44
N LEU A 237 5.10 10.65 6.66
CA LEU A 237 6.13 11.38 7.41
C LEU A 237 6.43 10.63 8.72
N ASP A 238 7.69 10.37 8.99
CA ASP A 238 8.17 9.90 10.31
C ASP A 238 8.71 11.12 11.08
N ILE A 239 7.98 11.49 12.13
CA ILE A 239 8.18 12.73 12.88
C ILE A 239 8.64 12.38 14.29
N GLU A 240 9.84 12.85 14.66
CA GLU A 240 10.34 12.81 16.03
C GLU A 240 10.32 14.21 16.64
N ILE A 241 9.74 14.35 17.83
CA ILE A 241 9.59 15.61 18.56
C ILE A 241 10.27 15.45 19.92
N ARG A 242 11.33 16.22 20.15
CA ARG A 242 12.02 16.29 21.45
C ARG A 242 11.22 17.14 22.45
N PRO A 243 11.45 16.99 23.77
CA PRO A 243 10.78 17.80 24.79
C PRO A 243 10.83 19.31 24.47
N GLY A 244 9.66 19.95 24.53
CA GLY A 244 9.48 21.37 24.20
C GLY A 244 9.40 21.68 22.70
N GLY A 245 9.58 20.67 21.85
CA GLY A 245 9.46 20.78 20.40
C GLY A 245 8.01 20.90 19.93
N LYS A 246 7.79 21.69 18.87
CA LYS A 246 6.48 21.90 18.25
C LYS A 246 6.57 21.86 16.74
N ILE A 247 5.55 21.31 16.09
CA ILE A 247 5.42 21.29 14.64
C ILE A 247 4.00 21.61 14.20
N THR A 248 3.90 22.40 13.15
CA THR A 248 2.69 22.61 12.37
C THR A 248 2.92 22.02 10.99
N GLN A 249 2.25 20.93 10.65
CA GLN A 249 2.43 20.23 9.39
C GLN A 249 1.25 20.53 8.46
N PRO A 250 1.47 21.20 7.32
CA PRO A 250 0.49 21.31 6.24
C PRO A 250 0.16 19.95 5.63
N LEU A 251 -1.09 19.78 5.23
CA LEU A 251 -1.58 18.59 4.55
C LEU A 251 -2.37 18.98 3.30
N PRO A 252 -2.36 18.17 2.23
CA PRO A 252 -3.14 18.47 1.04
C PRO A 252 -4.64 18.56 1.37
N ALA A 253 -5.30 19.57 0.82
CA ALA A 253 -6.74 19.76 1.02
C ALA A 253 -7.53 18.52 0.57
N ASN A 254 -8.58 18.18 1.33
CA ASN A 254 -9.48 17.04 1.09
C ASN A 254 -8.82 15.65 1.14
N TRP A 255 -7.56 15.55 1.53
CA TRP A 255 -6.94 14.25 1.79
C TRP A 255 -7.39 13.72 3.15
N ASN A 256 -7.63 12.42 3.24
CA ASN A 256 -7.81 11.76 4.52
C ASN A 256 -6.44 11.66 5.20
N ALA A 257 -6.38 11.96 6.49
CA ALA A 257 -5.13 11.94 7.25
C ALA A 257 -5.32 11.35 8.64
N PHE A 258 -4.28 10.65 9.10
CA PHE A 258 -4.19 10.14 10.46
C PHE A 258 -2.74 10.15 10.94
N ALA A 259 -2.53 10.19 12.25
CA ALA A 259 -1.23 9.97 12.87
C ALA A 259 -1.27 8.73 13.76
N TYR A 260 -0.15 8.04 13.88
CA TYR A 260 0.02 6.91 14.79
C TYR A 260 1.21 7.16 15.72
N THR A 261 0.96 7.17 17.03
CA THR A 261 1.99 7.40 18.05
C THR A 261 2.84 6.14 18.22
N LEU A 262 4.05 6.15 17.67
CA LEU A 262 4.99 5.05 17.75
C LEU A 262 5.63 4.94 19.13
N GLU A 263 6.06 6.09 19.67
CA GLU A 263 6.80 6.20 20.92
C GLU A 263 6.42 7.49 21.66
N GLY A 264 6.47 7.43 22.99
CA GLY A 264 6.17 8.57 23.86
C GLY A 264 4.73 9.04 23.78
N ASP A 265 4.48 10.20 24.39
CA ASP A 265 3.17 10.85 24.41
C ASP A 265 3.28 12.18 23.67
N VAL A 266 2.28 12.47 22.83
CA VAL A 266 2.21 13.72 22.07
C VAL A 266 1.00 14.53 22.50
N ILE A 267 1.11 15.85 22.49
CA ILE A 267 -0.06 16.74 22.53
C ILE A 267 -0.44 17.07 21.08
N VAL A 268 -1.65 16.71 20.69
CA VAL A 268 -2.23 17.03 19.38
C VAL A 268 -3.20 18.20 19.49
N GLY A 269 -3.25 19.03 18.46
CA GLY A 269 -4.13 20.20 18.38
C GLY A 269 -3.46 21.49 18.83
N LYS A 270 -4.20 22.59 18.75
CA LYS A 270 -3.73 23.94 19.07
C LYS A 270 -4.69 24.61 20.05
N ASP A 271 -4.17 25.53 20.87
CA ASP A 271 -4.95 26.36 21.79
C ASP A 271 -5.86 25.53 22.71
N ASP A 272 -7.18 25.72 22.65
CA ASP A 272 -8.17 25.04 23.50
C ASP A 272 -8.51 23.61 23.04
N GLN A 273 -8.05 23.20 21.85
CA GLN A 273 -8.24 21.85 21.31
C GLN A 273 -7.09 20.89 21.63
N ARG A 274 -6.14 21.30 22.47
CA ARG A 274 -4.97 20.49 22.85
C ARG A 274 -5.41 19.25 23.63
N ARG A 275 -4.91 18.09 23.21
CA ARG A 275 -5.15 16.80 23.86
C ARG A 275 -3.87 15.97 23.90
N VAL A 276 -3.56 15.39 25.07
CA VAL A 276 -2.51 14.37 25.20
C VAL A 276 -2.99 13.07 24.59
N VAL A 277 -2.15 12.45 23.77
CA VAL A 277 -2.35 11.14 23.14
C VAL A 277 -1.14 10.28 23.42
N GLU A 278 -1.38 9.15 24.07
CA GLU A 278 -0.35 8.21 24.50
C GLU A 278 0.16 7.34 23.34
N GLN A 279 1.25 6.64 23.59
CA GLN A 279 1.80 5.63 22.70
C GLN A 279 0.74 4.63 22.18
N TYR A 280 0.94 4.14 20.96
CA TYR A 280 0.12 3.14 20.26
C TYR A 280 -1.32 3.57 19.95
N HIS A 281 -1.61 4.86 20.00
CA HIS A 281 -2.89 5.38 19.56
C HIS A 281 -2.86 5.84 18.11
N ASN A 282 -3.97 5.60 17.41
CA ASN A 282 -4.27 6.22 16.13
C ASN A 282 -5.10 7.49 16.36
N ILE A 283 -4.71 8.57 15.70
CA ILE A 283 -5.34 9.89 15.71
C ILE A 283 -5.87 10.14 14.30
N VAL A 284 -7.19 10.04 14.12
CA VAL A 284 -7.86 10.30 12.85
C VAL A 284 -8.29 11.77 12.82
N PHE A 285 -7.97 12.46 11.73
CA PHE A 285 -8.36 13.86 11.53
C PHE A 285 -9.60 13.96 10.65
N GLU A 286 -10.37 15.03 10.83
CA GLU A 286 -11.35 15.45 9.84
C GLU A 286 -10.64 15.96 8.57
N PRO A 287 -11.21 15.79 7.37
CA PRO A 287 -10.58 16.24 6.13
C PRO A 287 -10.60 17.77 5.96
N GLN A 288 -11.46 18.48 6.70
CA GLN A 288 -11.51 19.94 6.70
C GLN A 288 -10.34 20.53 7.50
N GLY A 289 -9.69 21.53 6.91
CA GLY A 289 -8.53 22.21 7.47
C GLY A 289 -7.24 21.92 6.70
N ASP A 290 -6.24 22.75 6.94
CA ASP A 290 -5.01 22.84 6.16
C ASP A 290 -3.82 22.22 6.89
N VAL A 291 -3.85 22.22 8.22
CA VAL A 291 -2.69 21.84 9.06
C VAL A 291 -3.07 20.94 10.22
N VAL A 292 -2.11 20.16 10.70
CA VAL A 292 -2.15 19.48 12.00
C VAL A 292 -1.03 19.99 12.89
N HIS A 293 -1.27 20.02 14.20
CA HIS A 293 -0.31 20.48 15.20
C HIS A 293 0.06 19.36 16.15
N PHE A 294 1.35 19.24 16.42
CA PHE A 294 1.90 18.32 17.41
C PHE A 294 2.94 19.04 18.26
N GLU A 295 3.00 18.70 19.53
CA GLU A 295 4.04 19.16 20.43
C GLU A 295 4.33 18.11 21.51
N VAL A 296 5.50 18.23 22.13
CA VAL A 296 5.86 17.48 23.34
C VAL A 296 6.12 18.48 24.45
N ASP A 297 5.60 18.20 25.65
CA ASP A 297 5.78 19.08 26.81
C ASP A 297 7.28 19.30 27.11
N ALA A 298 7.65 20.51 27.51
CA ALA A 298 9.06 20.85 27.79
C ALA A 298 9.63 20.08 28.99
N GLY A 299 8.77 19.67 29.92
CA GLY A 299 9.11 18.82 31.06
C GLY A 299 9.01 17.32 30.78
N ALA A 300 8.68 16.89 29.55
CA ALA A 300 8.64 15.48 29.19
C ALA A 300 10.02 14.83 29.32
N SER A 301 10.07 13.60 29.84
CA SER A 301 11.32 12.87 30.05
C SER A 301 11.86 12.17 28.79
N LYS A 302 11.04 12.07 27.74
CA LYS A 302 11.35 11.34 26.50
C LYS A 302 10.77 12.11 25.29
N PRO A 303 11.35 11.94 24.09
CA PRO A 303 10.72 12.40 22.86
C PRO A 303 9.43 11.62 22.55
N ALA A 304 8.62 12.15 21.63
CA ALA A 304 7.56 11.40 20.99
C ALA A 304 7.89 11.18 19.52
N ARG A 305 7.47 10.04 18.97
CA ARG A 305 7.66 9.67 17.56
C ARG A 305 6.32 9.28 16.94
N LEU A 306 6.02 9.80 15.76
CA LEU A 306 4.74 9.67 15.08
C LEU A 306 4.94 9.30 13.62
N ALA A 307 4.14 8.38 13.12
CA ALA A 307 3.91 8.26 11.67
C ALA A 307 2.68 9.09 11.31
N LEU A 308 2.86 10.19 10.56
CA LEU A 308 1.77 10.99 10.01
C LEU A 308 1.56 10.60 8.55
N ILE A 309 0.35 10.13 8.23
CA ILE A 309 0.02 9.55 6.94
C ILE A 309 -1.21 10.26 6.37
N ALA A 310 -1.16 10.64 5.09
CA ALA A 310 -2.28 11.24 4.40
C ALA A 310 -2.41 10.70 2.96
N GLY A 311 -3.62 10.58 2.44
CA GLY A 311 -3.87 10.01 1.12
C GLY A 311 -5.14 10.55 0.49
N ILE A 312 -5.18 10.53 -0.83
CA ILE A 312 -6.39 10.92 -1.57
C ILE A 312 -7.50 9.88 -1.35
N PRO A 313 -8.67 10.26 -0.82
CA PRO A 313 -9.80 9.34 -0.72
C PRO A 313 -10.22 8.88 -2.11
N LEU A 314 -10.38 7.58 -2.28
CA LEU A 314 -10.90 6.99 -3.51
C LEU A 314 -12.43 6.91 -3.44
N ASP A 315 -13.10 7.43 -4.47
CA ASP A 315 -14.54 7.29 -4.66
C ASP A 315 -14.85 5.94 -5.33
N GLN A 316 -14.68 4.86 -4.56
CA GLN A 316 -14.94 3.51 -5.01
C GLN A 316 -15.37 2.59 -3.85
N PRO A 317 -16.11 1.49 -4.13
CA PRO A 317 -16.37 0.48 -3.13
C PRO A 317 -15.09 -0.25 -2.72
N VAL A 318 -14.98 -0.56 -1.42
CA VAL A 318 -13.92 -1.42 -0.87
C VAL A 318 -14.53 -2.74 -0.42
N ILE A 319 -14.30 -3.80 -1.20
CA ILE A 319 -14.71 -5.17 -0.87
C ILE A 319 -13.46 -5.97 -0.55
N GLN A 320 -13.26 -6.23 0.74
CA GLN A 320 -12.11 -6.95 1.26
C GLN A 320 -12.51 -8.35 1.75
N TYR A 321 -11.77 -9.36 1.31
CA TYR A 321 -11.82 -10.71 1.86
C TYR A 321 -10.39 -11.22 2.05
N GLY A 322 -9.91 -11.14 3.30
CA GLY A 322 -8.53 -11.44 3.65
C GLY A 322 -7.54 -10.62 2.81
N PRO A 323 -6.69 -11.28 1.99
CA PRO A 323 -5.65 -10.64 1.19
C PRO A 323 -6.15 -9.99 -0.12
N PHE A 324 -7.43 -10.14 -0.46
CA PHE A 324 -7.98 -9.64 -1.72
C PHE A 324 -8.86 -8.43 -1.48
N VAL A 325 -8.52 -7.30 -2.10
CA VAL A 325 -9.24 -6.03 -1.96
C VAL A 325 -9.64 -5.49 -3.32
N LEU A 326 -10.90 -5.68 -3.70
CA LEU A 326 -11.45 -5.33 -5.00
C LEU A 326 -12.70 -4.44 -4.85
N THR A 327 -13.33 -4.06 -5.97
CA THR A 327 -14.49 -3.16 -5.98
C THR A 327 -15.86 -3.85 -6.01
N SER A 328 -15.90 -5.18 -6.14
CA SER A 328 -17.14 -5.97 -6.17
C SER A 328 -16.96 -7.34 -5.51
N LYS A 329 -18.06 -7.98 -5.10
CA LYS A 329 -18.02 -9.33 -4.52
C LYS A 329 -17.64 -10.37 -5.58
N GLU A 330 -18.07 -10.14 -6.82
CA GLU A 330 -17.77 -10.95 -7.99
C GLU A 330 -16.26 -10.94 -8.27
N ASP A 331 -15.61 -9.77 -8.22
CA ASP A 331 -14.16 -9.65 -8.43
C ASP A 331 -13.36 -10.32 -7.32
N VAL A 332 -13.81 -10.23 -6.06
CA VAL A 332 -13.20 -10.96 -4.93
C VAL A 332 -13.36 -12.48 -5.11
N ALA A 333 -14.54 -12.95 -5.50
CA ALA A 333 -14.77 -14.37 -5.76
C ALA A 333 -13.90 -14.87 -6.91
N LYS A 334 -13.74 -14.06 -7.97
CA LYS A 334 -12.81 -14.34 -9.05
C LYS A 334 -11.35 -14.38 -8.56
N ALA A 335 -10.94 -13.47 -7.69
CA ALA A 335 -9.59 -13.48 -7.11
C ALA A 335 -9.27 -14.75 -6.32
N LEU A 336 -10.23 -15.23 -5.53
CA LEU A 336 -10.11 -16.52 -4.84
C LEU A 336 -9.94 -17.68 -5.82
N PHE A 337 -10.77 -17.72 -6.86
CA PHE A 337 -10.71 -18.76 -7.89
C PHE A 337 -9.38 -18.71 -8.67
N ASP A 338 -8.95 -17.53 -9.08
CA ASP A 338 -7.70 -17.29 -9.80
C ASP A 338 -6.49 -17.75 -8.97
N TYR A 339 -6.48 -17.45 -7.66
CA TYR A 339 -5.43 -17.93 -6.76
C TYR A 339 -5.42 -19.46 -6.63
N GLN A 340 -6.59 -20.08 -6.41
CA GLN A 340 -6.71 -21.54 -6.28
C GLN A 340 -6.36 -22.31 -7.55
N THR A 341 -6.57 -21.70 -8.71
CA THR A 341 -6.32 -22.31 -10.03
C THR A 341 -5.01 -21.85 -10.67
N HIS A 342 -4.20 -21.05 -9.97
CA HIS A 342 -2.97 -20.46 -10.47
C HIS A 342 -3.16 -19.77 -11.83
N SER A 343 -4.13 -18.87 -11.92
CA SER A 343 -4.49 -18.19 -13.18
C SER A 343 -4.64 -16.67 -13.03
N ASN A 344 -4.65 -15.96 -14.16
CA ASN A 344 -4.93 -14.53 -14.26
C ASN A 344 -4.11 -13.65 -13.30
N GLY A 345 -2.80 -13.86 -13.26
CA GLY A 345 -1.87 -13.16 -12.37
C GLY A 345 -1.26 -14.04 -11.28
N PHE A 346 -1.81 -15.23 -11.02
CA PHE A 346 -1.26 -16.19 -10.06
C PHE A 346 -0.59 -17.42 -10.72
N GLU A 347 -0.27 -17.36 -12.01
CA GLU A 347 0.35 -18.49 -12.75
C GLU A 347 1.65 -18.96 -12.11
N ARG A 348 2.44 -18.03 -11.58
CA ARG A 348 3.72 -18.33 -10.92
C ARG A 348 3.57 -18.89 -9.52
N ALA A 349 2.37 -18.91 -8.95
CA ALA A 349 2.15 -19.52 -7.65
C ALA A 349 2.12 -21.05 -7.74
N GLU A 350 1.92 -21.62 -8.94
CA GLU A 350 1.95 -23.07 -9.14
C GLU A 350 3.35 -23.62 -8.83
N ASN A 351 3.46 -24.44 -7.78
CA ASN A 351 4.70 -25.04 -7.28
C ASN A 351 5.77 -24.04 -6.79
N TRP A 352 5.40 -22.78 -6.57
CA TRP A 352 6.32 -21.83 -5.96
C TRP A 352 6.29 -21.95 -4.45
N GLN A 353 7.47 -21.85 -3.85
CA GLN A 353 7.67 -21.75 -2.42
C GLN A 353 8.84 -20.80 -2.17
N SER A 354 8.72 -19.86 -1.24
CA SER A 354 9.86 -19.02 -0.87
C SER A 354 10.93 -19.85 -0.14
N GLU A 355 12.20 -19.49 -0.30
CA GLU A 355 13.28 -20.09 0.48
C GLU A 355 13.20 -19.64 1.95
N ILE A 356 12.81 -18.39 2.18
CA ILE A 356 12.76 -17.79 3.52
C ILE A 356 11.58 -18.27 4.37
N GLY A 357 10.48 -18.70 3.75
CA GLY A 357 9.27 -19.18 4.44
C GLY A 357 9.31 -20.67 4.80
N LYS A 358 10.22 -21.46 4.20
CA LYS A 358 10.31 -22.91 4.40
C LYS A 358 10.39 -23.33 5.85
N SER A 359 11.16 -22.60 6.67
CA SER A 359 11.37 -22.95 8.08
C SER A 359 10.11 -22.87 8.94
N MET A 360 9.01 -22.32 8.41
CA MET A 360 7.72 -22.21 9.10
C MET A 360 6.67 -23.21 8.60
N MET A 361 7.00 -24.00 7.56
CA MET A 361 6.10 -24.97 6.94
C MET A 361 6.36 -26.43 7.36
N ASP A 362 7.50 -26.69 8.01
CA ASP A 362 7.84 -27.94 8.68
C ASP A 362 7.35 -27.95 10.14
#